data_AF-A0A843DX05-F1
#
_entry.id   AF-A0A843DX05-F1
#
_cell.length_a   1.000
_cell.length_b   1.000
_cell.length_c   1.000
_cell.angle_alpha   90.00
_cell.angle_beta   90.00
_cell.angle_gamma   90.00
#
_symmetry.space_group_name_H-M   'P 1'
#
loop_
_entity.id
_entity.type
_entity.pdbx_description
1 polymer ?
#
loop_
_entity_poly.entity_id
_entity_poly.type
_entity_poly.pdbx_seq_one_letter_code
_entity_poly.pdbx_strand_id
1 'polypeptide(L)'
;MKHNAEDYKTYVGKKAGILIAGIILCVVLFLITISVGAITIPLPDVIATIFKGPGGTGLFDRALWNIRIPQALTAVVAGAGLAIAGVAMQSVLRNPLASPFTLGLSNAAAFGAAVGILLFGAGTTGSTVANAVVVNNPYLTTICAFVFSLATTAIILAIAKIRGATPETMVLAGVAISSLFSAGLMAIQYFVDDTQLASIVFWQFGDVSRASWSELGLIAAVVAVCSLYLFCKRWDFNAIDAGEETA
;
A
#
# COMPACT_ATOMS: atom_id res chain seq x y z
N MET A 1 -32.04 -30.96 0.53
CA MET A 1 -31.49 -30.33 1.75
C MET A 1 -30.13 -30.89 2.18
N LYS A 2 -29.88 -32.21 2.19
CA LYS A 2 -28.54 -32.76 2.52
C LYS A 2 -27.42 -32.40 1.51
N HIS A 3 -27.75 -32.31 0.22
CA HIS A 3 -26.80 -31.95 -0.84
C HIS A 3 -26.14 -30.57 -0.60
N ASN A 4 -26.94 -29.54 -0.30
CA ASN A 4 -26.44 -28.19 -0.01
C ASN A 4 -25.50 -28.11 1.21
N ALA A 5 -25.63 -29.03 2.18
CA ALA A 5 -24.81 -29.01 3.39
C ALA A 5 -23.41 -29.62 3.15
N GLU A 6 -23.30 -30.63 2.30
CA GLU A 6 -22.01 -31.21 1.90
C GLU A 6 -21.24 -30.30 0.94
N ASP A 7 -21.96 -29.66 0.02
CA ASP A 7 -21.37 -28.66 -0.89
C ASP A 7 -20.85 -27.44 -0.11
N TYR A 8 -21.61 -26.96 0.87
CA TYR A 8 -21.18 -25.85 1.73
C TYR A 8 -19.95 -26.21 2.56
N LYS A 9 -19.90 -27.41 3.16
CA LYS A 9 -18.72 -27.88 3.91
C LYS A 9 -17.48 -27.98 3.01
N THR A 10 -17.65 -28.47 1.79
CA THR A 10 -16.56 -28.58 0.81
C THR A 10 -16.05 -27.20 0.39
N TYR A 11 -16.95 -26.24 0.16
CA TYR A 11 -16.61 -24.86 -0.12
C TYR A 11 -15.82 -24.20 1.03
N VAL A 12 -16.29 -24.35 2.27
CA VAL A 12 -15.61 -23.82 3.45
C VAL A 12 -14.23 -24.48 3.64
N GLY A 13 -14.13 -25.79 3.44
CA GLY A 13 -12.86 -26.52 3.51
C GLY A 13 -11.83 -26.03 2.50
N LYS A 14 -12.23 -25.85 1.23
CA LYS A 14 -11.36 -25.29 0.17
C LYS A 14 -10.90 -23.87 0.52
N LYS A 15 -11.81 -23.01 0.99
CA LYS A 15 -11.50 -21.64 1.42
C LYS A 15 -10.48 -21.64 2.56
N ALA A 16 -10.68 -22.46 3.59
CA ALA A 16 -9.74 -22.58 4.70
C ALA A 16 -8.37 -23.08 4.24
N GLY A 17 -8.33 -24.06 3.34
CA GLY A 17 -7.09 -24.57 2.76
C GLY A 17 -6.28 -23.49 2.02
N ILE A 18 -6.94 -22.67 1.19
CA ILE A 18 -6.29 -21.56 0.47
C ILE A 18 -5.73 -20.53 1.44
N LEU A 19 -6.49 -20.17 2.48
CA LEU A 19 -6.04 -19.19 3.49
C LEU A 19 -4.82 -19.70 4.27
N ILE A 20 -4.85 -20.95 4.72
CA ILE A 20 -3.73 -21.57 5.44
C ILE A 20 -2.49 -21.64 4.54
N ALA A 21 -2.65 -22.09 3.29
CA ALA A 21 -1.55 -22.13 2.34
C ALA A 21 -0.94 -20.74 2.07
N GLY A 22 -1.78 -19.71 1.94
CA GLY A 22 -1.33 -18.32 1.78
C GLY A 22 -0.57 -17.79 2.98
N ILE A 23 -1.01 -18.08 4.21
CA ILE A 23 -0.30 -17.70 5.44
C ILE A 23 1.05 -18.40 5.51
N ILE A 24 1.10 -19.71 5.26
CA ILE A 24 2.37 -20.47 5.25
C ILE A 24 3.33 -19.89 4.21
N LEU A 25 2.86 -19.62 3.00
CA LEU A 25 3.67 -19.02 1.95
C LEU A 25 4.21 -17.65 2.36
N CYS A 26 3.38 -16.80 2.97
CA CYS A 26 3.79 -15.49 3.47
C CYS A 26 4.89 -15.59 4.53
N VAL A 27 4.77 -16.52 5.48
CA VAL A 27 5.80 -16.76 6.52
C VAL A 27 7.10 -17.27 5.90
N VAL A 28 7.03 -18.20 4.94
CA VAL A 28 8.21 -18.71 4.24
C VAL A 28 8.93 -17.59 3.48
N LEU A 29 8.18 -16.78 2.71
CA LEU A 29 8.76 -15.64 1.99
C LEU A 29 9.36 -14.60 2.93
N PHE A 30 8.70 -14.32 4.06
CA PHE A 30 9.24 -13.43 5.09
C PHE A 30 10.60 -13.91 5.61
N LEU A 31 10.72 -15.20 5.95
CA LEU A 31 11.98 -15.80 6.41
C LEU A 31 13.09 -15.73 5.34
N ILE A 32 12.74 -15.94 4.06
CA ILE A 32 13.67 -15.81 2.95
C ILE A 32 14.13 -14.35 2.80
N THR A 33 13.20 -13.39 2.83
CA THR A 33 13.50 -11.95 2.72
C THR A 33 14.45 -11.48 3.81
N ILE A 34 14.30 -11.93 5.04
CA ILE A 34 15.21 -11.52 6.13
C ILE A 34 16.55 -12.27 6.12
N SER A 35 16.64 -13.42 5.45
CA SER A 35 17.89 -14.17 5.29
C SER A 35 18.76 -13.63 4.15
N VAL A 36 18.13 -13.22 3.04
CA VAL A 36 18.79 -12.73 1.82
C VAL A 36 18.99 -11.20 1.89
N GLY A 37 20.20 -10.73 1.60
CA GLY A 37 20.51 -9.30 1.47
C GLY A 37 21.99 -9.06 1.24
N ALA A 38 22.47 -7.84 1.44
CA ALA A 38 23.89 -7.48 1.20
C ALA A 38 24.91 -8.37 1.95
N ILE A 39 24.49 -8.94 3.08
CA ILE A 39 25.25 -9.95 3.84
C ILE A 39 24.33 -11.16 4.05
N THR A 40 24.62 -12.31 3.45
CA THR A 40 23.77 -13.49 3.62
C THR A 40 23.84 -13.99 5.07
N ILE A 41 22.67 -14.08 5.73
CA ILE A 41 22.56 -14.64 7.09
C ILE A 41 21.89 -16.01 6.95
N PRO A 42 22.57 -17.12 7.30
CA PRO A 42 21.97 -18.45 7.24
C PRO A 42 20.66 -18.51 8.04
N LEU A 43 19.66 -19.23 7.52
CA LEU A 43 18.35 -19.41 8.19
C LEU A 43 18.44 -19.87 9.65
N PRO A 44 19.34 -20.82 10.03
CA PRO A 44 19.48 -21.20 11.44
C PRO A 44 19.87 -20.02 12.34
N ASP A 45 20.74 -19.13 11.85
CA ASP A 45 21.21 -17.96 12.59
C ASP A 45 20.12 -16.89 12.67
N VAL A 46 19.31 -16.72 11.62
CA VAL A 46 18.12 -15.86 11.64
C VAL A 46 17.16 -16.31 12.75
N ILE A 47 16.84 -17.61 12.78
CA ILE A 47 15.92 -18.18 13.77
C ILE A 47 16.49 -18.00 15.18
N ALA A 48 17.77 -18.35 15.39
CA ALA A 48 18.43 -18.16 16.67
C ALA A 48 18.44 -16.70 17.13
N THR A 49 18.64 -15.76 16.21
CA THR A 49 18.63 -14.31 16.50
C THR A 49 17.23 -13.80 16.86
N ILE A 50 16.19 -14.32 16.20
CA ILE A 50 14.79 -14.01 16.54
C ILE A 50 14.47 -14.49 17.96
N PHE A 51 14.85 -15.73 18.31
CA PHE A 51 14.60 -16.29 19.64
C PHE A 51 15.42 -15.63 20.75
N LYS A 52 16.63 -15.14 20.45
CA LYS A 52 17.43 -14.33 21.39
C LYS A 52 16.80 -12.97 21.69
N GLY A 53 15.96 -12.46 20.80
CA GLY A 53 15.32 -11.17 20.92
C GLY A 53 16.21 -9.99 20.51
N PRO A 54 15.65 -8.76 20.52
CA PRO A 54 16.40 -7.55 20.20
C PRO A 54 17.39 -7.24 21.33
N GLY A 55 18.64 -6.91 20.97
CA GLY A 55 19.67 -6.53 21.97
C GLY A 55 21.08 -7.05 21.69
N GLY A 56 21.24 -7.92 20.69
CA GLY A 56 22.56 -8.35 20.25
C GLY A 56 23.40 -7.18 19.72
N THR A 57 24.69 -7.16 20.09
CA THR A 57 25.64 -6.12 19.65
C THR A 57 26.33 -6.49 18.34
N GLY A 58 26.11 -7.69 17.82
CA GLY A 58 26.69 -8.17 16.57
C GLY A 58 26.17 -7.42 15.35
N LEU A 59 26.99 -7.38 14.29
CA LEU A 59 26.59 -6.78 13.01
C LEU A 59 25.32 -7.46 12.45
N PHE A 60 25.21 -8.78 12.57
CA PHE A 60 24.06 -9.56 12.11
C PHE A 60 22.79 -9.25 12.90
N ASP A 61 22.89 -9.11 14.22
CA ASP A 61 21.75 -8.77 15.07
C ASP A 61 21.17 -7.41 14.69
N ARG A 62 22.03 -6.40 14.52
CA ARG A 62 21.62 -5.05 14.14
C ARG A 62 21.06 -5.00 12.73
N ALA A 63 21.68 -5.68 11.76
CA ALA A 63 21.19 -5.74 10.40
C ALA A 63 19.82 -6.42 10.32
N LEU A 64 19.61 -7.49 11.08
CA LEU A 64 18.34 -8.20 11.10
C LEU A 64 17.24 -7.35 11.77
N TRP A 65 17.47 -6.87 13.00
CA TRP A 65 16.45 -6.19 13.80
C TRP A 65 16.17 -4.74 13.38
N ASN A 66 17.17 -3.99 12.93
CA ASN A 66 16.99 -2.56 12.62
C ASN A 66 16.78 -2.26 11.13
N ILE A 67 17.03 -3.25 10.25
CA ILE A 67 16.91 -3.05 8.80
C ILE A 67 15.92 -4.07 8.23
N ARG A 68 16.24 -5.37 8.26
CA ARG A 68 15.48 -6.37 7.49
C ARG A 68 14.09 -6.65 8.03
N ILE A 69 13.94 -6.80 9.34
CA ILE A 69 12.64 -7.08 9.96
C ILE A 69 11.66 -5.91 9.73
N PRO A 70 12.02 -4.64 9.98
CA PRO A 70 11.17 -3.49 9.65
C PRO A 70 10.75 -3.44 8.18
N GLN A 71 11.69 -3.64 7.25
CA GLN A 71 11.41 -3.64 5.81
C GLN A 71 10.44 -4.76 5.41
N ALA A 72 10.70 -5.99 5.87
CA ALA A 72 9.90 -7.16 5.52
C ALA A 72 8.48 -7.06 6.12
N LEU A 73 8.36 -6.63 7.39
CA LEU A 73 7.05 -6.40 8.01
C LEU A 73 6.29 -5.26 7.32
N THR A 74 6.98 -4.19 6.94
CA THR A 74 6.35 -3.07 6.20
C THR A 74 5.80 -3.55 4.87
N ALA A 75 6.52 -4.40 4.13
CA ALA A 75 6.04 -5.00 2.90
C ALA A 75 4.77 -5.85 3.12
N VAL A 76 4.73 -6.66 4.19
CA VAL A 76 3.56 -7.47 4.55
C VAL A 76 2.36 -6.59 4.89
N VAL A 77 2.53 -5.59 5.76
CA VAL A 77 1.44 -4.70 6.21
C VAL A 77 0.95 -3.81 5.07
N ALA A 78 1.84 -3.24 4.26
CA ALA A 78 1.47 -2.45 3.10
C ALA A 78 0.72 -3.29 2.06
N GLY A 79 1.19 -4.52 1.79
CA GLY A 79 0.50 -5.48 0.92
C GLY A 79 -0.91 -5.84 1.42
N ALA A 80 -1.07 -6.05 2.73
CA ALA A 80 -2.38 -6.27 3.34
C ALA A 80 -3.30 -5.05 3.19
N GLY A 81 -2.78 -3.84 3.41
CA GLY A 81 -3.52 -2.59 3.19
C GLY A 81 -4.00 -2.43 1.74
N LEU A 82 -3.13 -2.72 0.77
CA LEU A 82 -3.48 -2.69 -0.66
C LEU A 82 -4.54 -3.75 -1.01
N ALA A 83 -4.42 -4.97 -0.49
CA ALA A 83 -5.40 -6.03 -0.70
C ALA A 83 -6.79 -5.66 -0.15
N ILE A 84 -6.82 -5.06 1.04
CA ILE A 84 -8.06 -4.62 1.71
C ILE A 84 -8.70 -3.44 0.96
N ALA A 85 -7.90 -2.46 0.53
CA ALA A 85 -8.40 -1.38 -0.32
C ALA A 85 -8.91 -1.89 -1.68
N GLY A 86 -8.25 -2.89 -2.25
CA GLY A 86 -8.67 -3.58 -3.47
C GLY A 86 -10.04 -4.22 -3.34
N VAL A 87 -10.24 -5.10 -2.35
CA VAL A 87 -11.53 -5.77 -2.15
C VAL A 87 -12.66 -4.78 -1.85
N ALA A 88 -12.40 -3.73 -1.06
CA ALA A 88 -13.38 -2.69 -0.79
C ALA A 88 -13.79 -1.96 -2.08
N MET A 89 -12.83 -1.64 -2.96
CA MET A 89 -13.12 -0.98 -4.23
C MET A 89 -13.86 -1.90 -5.21
N GLN A 90 -13.51 -3.18 -5.25
CA GLN A 90 -14.19 -4.18 -6.08
C GLN A 90 -15.66 -4.31 -5.71
N SER A 91 -15.99 -4.29 -4.42
CA SER A 91 -17.38 -4.29 -3.94
C SER A 91 -18.11 -2.98 -4.26
N VAL A 92 -17.49 -1.81 -4.01
CA VAL A 92 -18.14 -0.50 -4.28
C VAL A 92 -18.41 -0.29 -5.76
N LEU A 93 -17.45 -0.63 -6.62
CA LEU A 93 -17.59 -0.48 -8.07
C LEU A 93 -18.25 -1.69 -8.74
N ARG A 94 -18.59 -2.73 -7.96
CA ARG A 94 -19.20 -3.98 -8.44
C ARG A 94 -18.47 -4.55 -9.65
N ASN A 95 -17.14 -4.50 -9.59
CA ASN A 95 -16.27 -4.87 -10.71
C ASN A 95 -15.00 -5.56 -10.18
N PRO A 96 -14.77 -6.84 -10.53
CA PRO A 96 -13.61 -7.58 -10.04
C PRO A 96 -12.26 -7.03 -10.54
N LEU A 97 -12.27 -6.21 -11.60
CA LEU A 97 -11.08 -5.54 -12.13
C LEU A 97 -10.83 -4.17 -11.49
N ALA A 98 -11.74 -3.70 -10.64
CA ALA A 98 -11.57 -2.41 -9.97
C ALA A 98 -10.44 -2.44 -8.96
N SER A 99 -9.79 -1.28 -8.83
CA SER A 99 -8.79 -1.02 -7.80
C SER A 99 -8.79 0.46 -7.43
N PRO A 100 -8.17 0.86 -6.30
CA PRO A 100 -7.99 2.27 -5.97
C PRO A 100 -7.31 3.09 -7.08
N PHE A 101 -6.47 2.45 -7.89
CA PHE A 101 -5.80 3.06 -9.03
C PHE A 101 -6.79 3.46 -10.14
N THR A 102 -7.89 2.72 -10.31
CA THR A 102 -8.95 3.00 -11.29
C THR A 102 -9.59 4.37 -11.06
N LEU A 103 -9.66 4.83 -9.81
CA LEU A 103 -10.22 6.12 -9.44
C LEU A 103 -9.20 7.27 -9.50
N GLY A 104 -7.97 7.04 -9.97
CA GLY A 104 -6.95 8.08 -10.11
C GLY A 104 -6.32 8.55 -8.80
N LEU A 105 -6.63 7.92 -7.65
CA LEU A 105 -6.04 8.28 -6.36
C LEU A 105 -4.50 8.20 -6.38
N SER A 106 -3.95 7.19 -7.05
CA SER A 106 -2.50 7.00 -7.12
C SER A 106 -1.81 8.03 -8.02
N ASN A 107 -2.47 8.47 -9.10
CA ASN A 107 -1.96 9.57 -9.94
C ASN A 107 -2.00 10.89 -9.18
N ALA A 108 -3.06 11.13 -8.40
CA ALA A 108 -3.13 12.28 -7.50
C ALA A 108 -2.06 12.24 -6.41
N ALA A 109 -1.80 11.07 -5.82
CA ALA A 109 -0.73 10.88 -4.84
C ALA A 109 0.65 11.19 -5.45
N ALA A 110 0.93 10.68 -6.65
CA ALA A 110 2.18 10.93 -7.37
C ALA A 110 2.34 12.41 -7.73
N PHE A 111 1.28 13.06 -8.21
CA PHE A 111 1.28 14.51 -8.44
C PHE A 111 1.53 15.29 -7.15
N GLY A 112 0.83 14.95 -6.06
CA GLY A 112 1.02 15.58 -4.75
C GLY A 112 2.43 15.39 -4.19
N ALA A 113 3.02 14.20 -4.37
CA ALA A 113 4.41 13.94 -4.04
C ALA A 113 5.36 14.82 -4.85
N ALA A 114 5.12 14.96 -6.16
CA ALA A 114 5.91 15.82 -7.04
C ALA A 114 5.82 17.30 -6.67
N VAL A 115 4.62 17.78 -6.32
CA VAL A 115 4.41 19.13 -5.75
C VAL A 115 5.21 19.28 -4.44
N GLY A 116 5.17 18.26 -3.58
CA GLY A 116 5.91 18.26 -2.31
C GLY A 116 7.43 18.35 -2.51
N ILE A 117 7.96 17.57 -3.46
CA ILE A 117 9.38 17.56 -3.82
C ILE A 117 9.81 18.89 -4.42
N LEU A 118 9.02 19.45 -5.34
CA LEU A 118 9.29 20.73 -5.99
C LEU A 118 9.26 21.90 -5.01
N LEU A 119 8.17 22.07 -4.25
CA LEU A 119 7.94 23.28 -3.45
C LEU A 119 8.73 23.30 -2.14
N PHE A 120 8.98 22.14 -1.54
CA PHE A 120 9.57 22.05 -0.21
C PHE A 120 11.01 21.51 -0.19
N GLY A 121 11.63 21.34 -1.36
CA GLY A 121 13.03 20.93 -1.45
C GLY A 121 13.30 19.55 -0.84
N ALA A 122 12.29 18.67 -0.84
CA ALA A 122 12.42 17.31 -0.32
C ALA A 122 13.34 16.43 -1.18
N GLY A 123 14.11 16.99 -2.11
CA GLY A 123 15.07 16.32 -2.99
C GLY A 123 16.51 16.81 -2.86
N THR A 124 16.94 17.40 -1.73
CA THR A 124 18.35 17.77 -1.57
C THR A 124 19.24 16.52 -1.44
N THR A 125 20.12 16.32 -2.41
CA THR A 125 21.11 15.26 -2.49
C THR A 125 22.14 15.33 -1.35
N GLY A 126 21.97 14.46 -0.35
CA GLY A 126 23.06 14.01 0.52
C GLY A 126 23.48 12.60 0.10
N SER A 127 24.66 12.44 -0.49
CA SER A 127 25.18 11.10 -0.81
C SER A 127 25.60 10.40 0.48
N THR A 128 24.91 9.32 0.85
CA THR A 128 25.46 8.33 1.80
C THR A 128 25.77 7.06 1.03
N VAL A 129 26.80 6.32 1.44
CA VAL A 129 27.31 5.09 0.76
C VAL A 129 26.23 4.04 0.44
N ALA A 130 25.04 4.14 1.05
CA ALA A 130 23.90 3.23 0.86
C ALA A 130 22.73 3.79 0.00
N ASN A 131 22.63 5.10 -0.27
CA ASN A 131 21.46 5.69 -0.96
C ASN A 131 21.84 6.94 -1.80
N ALA A 132 21.52 6.92 -3.10
CA ALA A 132 21.86 7.99 -4.05
C ALA A 132 20.95 9.24 -3.99
N VAL A 133 19.79 9.16 -3.32
CA VAL A 133 18.82 10.26 -3.22
C VAL A 133 18.27 10.34 -1.80
N VAL A 134 18.66 11.36 -1.04
CA VAL A 134 18.15 11.62 0.32
C VAL A 134 17.02 12.64 0.22
N VAL A 135 15.87 12.28 0.80
CA VAL A 135 14.70 13.16 0.91
C VAL A 135 14.78 13.84 2.28
N ASN A 136 15.05 15.14 2.33
CA ASN A 136 15.33 15.87 3.58
C ASN A 136 14.09 15.96 4.52
N ASN A 137 12.89 15.66 4.01
CA ASN A 137 11.66 15.57 4.81
C ASN A 137 10.65 14.58 4.19
N PRO A 138 10.79 13.26 4.42
CA PRO A 138 9.93 12.26 3.79
C PRO A 138 8.46 12.39 4.21
N TYR A 139 8.19 12.84 5.44
CA TYR A 139 6.84 13.01 5.94
C TYR A 139 6.07 14.08 5.17
N LEU A 140 6.71 15.18 4.77
CA LEU A 140 6.04 16.25 4.03
C LEU A 140 5.61 15.79 2.63
N THR A 141 6.47 15.06 1.91
CA THR A 141 6.11 14.45 0.62
C THR A 141 4.92 13.50 0.77
N THR A 142 4.93 12.65 1.80
CA THR A 142 3.82 11.74 2.09
C THR A 142 2.53 12.47 2.46
N ILE A 143 2.61 13.56 3.23
CA ILE A 143 1.45 14.40 3.57
C ILE A 143 0.88 15.05 2.31
N CYS A 144 1.71 15.60 1.42
CA CYS A 144 1.23 16.17 0.17
C CYS A 144 0.55 15.10 -0.70
N ALA A 145 1.18 13.93 -0.88
CA ALA A 145 0.57 12.82 -1.60
C ALA A 145 -0.80 12.41 -1.01
N PHE A 146 -0.89 12.33 0.32
CA PHE A 146 -2.12 12.00 1.02
C PHE A 146 -3.20 13.07 0.84
N VAL A 147 -2.86 14.35 0.95
CA VAL A 147 -3.80 15.47 0.76
C VAL A 147 -4.38 15.49 -0.65
N PHE A 148 -3.55 15.29 -1.69
CA PHE A 148 -4.04 15.22 -3.07
C PHE A 148 -4.92 13.98 -3.33
N SER A 149 -4.62 12.86 -2.69
CA SER A 149 -5.47 11.65 -2.74
C SER A 149 -6.83 11.87 -2.07
N LEU A 150 -6.85 12.56 -0.93
CA LEU A 150 -8.09 12.95 -0.25
C LEU A 150 -8.89 13.96 -1.07
N ALA A 151 -8.23 14.97 -1.66
CA ALA A 151 -8.88 15.93 -2.55
C ALA A 151 -9.54 15.23 -3.74
N THR A 152 -8.85 14.25 -4.35
CA THR A 152 -9.40 13.42 -5.43
C THR A 152 -10.63 12.64 -4.98
N THR A 153 -10.56 12.01 -3.82
CA THR A 153 -11.70 11.27 -3.25
C THR A 153 -12.88 12.19 -3.01
N ALA A 154 -12.65 13.39 -2.45
CA ALA A 154 -13.70 14.39 -2.23
C ALA A 154 -14.33 14.87 -3.55
N ILE A 155 -13.52 15.09 -4.60
CA ILE A 155 -14.03 15.47 -5.93
C ILE A 155 -14.90 14.35 -6.52
N ILE A 156 -14.47 13.09 -6.45
CA ILE A 156 -15.25 11.95 -6.95
C ILE A 156 -16.57 11.83 -6.20
N LEU A 157 -16.56 11.94 -4.87
CA LEU A 157 -17.77 11.90 -4.06
C LEU A 157 -18.70 13.10 -4.35
N ALA A 158 -18.15 14.28 -4.62
CA ALA A 158 -18.94 15.44 -5.02
C ALA A 158 -19.62 15.23 -6.39
N ILE A 159 -18.89 14.67 -7.36
CA ILE A 159 -19.44 14.32 -8.68
C ILE A 159 -20.54 13.27 -8.54
N ALA A 160 -20.30 12.20 -7.77
CA ALA A 160 -21.27 11.16 -7.48
C ALA A 160 -22.54 11.72 -6.81
N LYS A 161 -22.39 12.70 -5.90
CA LYS A 161 -23.55 13.34 -5.26
C LYS A 161 -24.40 14.17 -6.23
N ILE A 162 -23.79 14.76 -7.28
CA ILE A 162 -24.49 15.61 -8.25
C ILE A 162 -25.07 14.80 -9.41
N ARG A 163 -24.35 13.77 -9.88
CA ARG A 163 -24.69 12.97 -11.07
C ARG A 163 -25.34 11.61 -10.76
N GLY A 164 -25.41 11.23 -9.48
CA GLY A 164 -25.82 9.91 -9.03
C GLY A 164 -24.61 9.05 -8.67
N ALA A 165 -24.71 8.26 -7.61
CA ALA A 165 -23.59 7.48 -7.06
C ALA A 165 -23.49 6.09 -7.71
N THR A 166 -23.41 6.03 -9.05
CA THR A 166 -23.28 4.77 -9.78
C THR A 166 -21.81 4.44 -10.07
N PRO A 167 -21.43 3.16 -10.19
CA PRO A 167 -20.06 2.77 -10.56
C PRO A 167 -19.55 3.45 -11.83
N GLU A 168 -20.38 3.63 -12.84
CA GLU A 168 -20.01 4.25 -14.12
C GLU A 168 -19.60 5.72 -13.92
N THR A 169 -20.35 6.48 -13.12
CA THR A 169 -20.03 7.88 -12.84
C THR A 169 -18.71 8.01 -12.08
N MET A 170 -18.47 7.14 -11.10
CA MET A 170 -17.25 7.13 -10.30
C MET A 170 -16.03 6.75 -11.14
N VAL A 171 -16.16 5.75 -12.01
CA VAL A 171 -15.09 5.32 -12.92
C VAL A 171 -14.78 6.40 -13.95
N LEU A 172 -15.78 7.01 -14.60
CA LEU A 172 -15.56 8.09 -15.57
C LEU A 172 -14.92 9.32 -14.92
N ALA A 173 -15.36 9.70 -13.71
CA ALA A 173 -14.71 10.75 -12.93
C ALA A 173 -13.26 10.40 -12.59
N GLY A 174 -13.01 9.16 -12.17
CA GLY A 174 -11.69 8.64 -11.88
C GLY A 174 -10.73 8.73 -13.07
N VAL A 175 -11.16 8.31 -14.26
CA VAL A 175 -10.37 8.39 -15.50
C VAL A 175 -10.05 9.85 -15.87
N ALA A 176 -11.03 10.75 -15.74
CA ALA A 176 -10.81 12.17 -16.01
C ALA A 176 -9.79 12.80 -15.04
N ILE A 177 -9.95 12.55 -13.74
CA ILE A 177 -9.04 13.06 -12.70
C ILE A 177 -7.64 12.45 -12.82
N SER A 178 -7.57 11.14 -13.12
CA SER A 178 -6.32 10.45 -13.41
C SER A 178 -5.56 11.14 -14.54
N SER A 179 -6.24 11.42 -15.65
CA SER A 179 -5.63 12.09 -16.82
C SER A 179 -5.14 13.50 -16.47
N LEU A 180 -5.92 14.25 -15.68
CA LEU A 180 -5.52 15.58 -15.20
C LEU A 180 -4.24 15.53 -14.36
N PHE A 181 -4.17 14.64 -13.37
CA PHE A 181 -2.99 14.53 -12.52
C PHE A 181 -1.78 13.94 -13.24
N SER A 182 -1.97 13.01 -14.18
CA SER A 182 -0.88 12.53 -15.04
C SER A 182 -0.33 13.65 -15.91
N ALA A 183 -1.18 14.48 -16.52
CA ALA A 183 -0.75 15.65 -17.28
C ALA A 183 -0.02 16.68 -16.41
N GLY A 184 -0.55 16.96 -15.21
CA GLY A 184 0.11 17.83 -14.23
C GLY A 184 1.46 17.29 -13.77
N LEU A 185 1.57 15.98 -13.56
CA LEU A 185 2.81 15.33 -13.14
C LEU A 185 3.87 15.45 -14.23
N MET A 186 3.50 15.21 -15.50
CA MET A 186 4.38 15.42 -16.65
C MET A 186 4.82 16.89 -16.78
N ALA A 187 3.91 17.84 -16.55
CA ALA A 187 4.25 19.25 -16.56
C ALA A 187 5.27 19.59 -15.47
N ILE A 188 5.11 19.10 -14.24
CA ILE A 188 6.11 19.27 -13.17
C ILE A 188 7.45 18.66 -13.59
N GLN A 189 7.46 17.42 -14.06
CA GLN A 189 8.67 16.70 -14.47
C GLN A 189 9.46 17.44 -15.57
N TYR A 190 8.79 18.23 -16.40
CA TYR A 190 9.45 19.05 -17.42
C TYR A 190 10.21 20.26 -16.86
N PHE A 191 9.77 20.84 -15.75
CA PHE A 191 10.33 22.07 -15.18
C PHE A 191 11.31 21.87 -14.02
N VAL A 192 11.42 20.64 -13.49
CA VAL A 192 12.33 20.33 -12.37
C VAL A 192 13.74 20.00 -12.84
N ASP A 193 14.71 20.08 -11.93
CA ASP A 193 16.09 19.64 -12.19
C ASP A 193 16.23 18.10 -12.15
N ASP A 194 17.38 17.58 -12.60
CA ASP A 194 17.66 16.14 -12.69
C ASP A 194 17.53 15.41 -11.34
N THR A 195 17.85 16.08 -10.22
CA THR A 195 17.82 15.46 -8.88
C THR A 195 16.38 15.34 -8.36
N GLN A 196 15.58 16.38 -8.58
CA GLN A 196 14.15 16.39 -8.29
C GLN A 196 13.41 15.40 -9.20
N LEU A 197 13.75 15.36 -10.48
CA LEU A 197 13.17 14.40 -11.43
C LEU A 197 13.45 12.96 -10.98
N ALA A 198 14.70 12.64 -10.64
CA ALA A 198 15.05 11.33 -10.12
C ALA A 198 14.25 10.99 -8.84
N SER A 199 14.12 11.95 -7.92
CA SER A 199 13.34 11.77 -6.69
C SER A 199 11.86 11.47 -6.97
N ILE A 200 11.26 12.18 -7.93
CA ILE A 200 9.87 11.99 -8.37
C ILE A 200 9.69 10.61 -9.02
N VAL A 201 10.64 10.19 -9.87
CA VAL A 201 10.60 8.87 -10.54
C VAL A 201 10.77 7.74 -9.52
N PHE A 202 11.73 7.83 -8.60
CA PHE A 202 11.93 6.82 -7.56
C PHE A 202 10.71 6.70 -6.63
N TRP A 203 10.07 7.81 -6.29
CA TRP A 203 8.86 7.77 -5.47
C TRP A 203 7.71 7.02 -6.17
N GLN A 204 7.57 7.18 -7.49
CA GLN A 204 6.55 6.48 -8.28
C GLN A 204 6.75 4.97 -8.34
N PHE A 205 7.98 4.47 -8.27
CA PHE A 205 8.24 3.03 -8.23
C PHE A 205 7.83 2.38 -6.90
N GLY A 206 7.80 3.18 -5.82
CA GLY A 206 7.60 2.67 -4.46
C GLY A 206 8.84 1.96 -3.94
N ASP A 207 9.07 2.05 -2.63
CA ASP A 207 10.21 1.42 -1.96
C ASP A 207 9.92 1.17 -0.48
N VAL A 208 10.28 -0.02 0.00
CA VAL A 208 10.20 -0.38 1.43
C VAL A 208 11.57 -0.34 2.12
N SER A 209 12.66 -0.13 1.38
CA SER A 209 14.04 -0.21 1.90
C SER A 209 14.34 0.83 2.99
N ARG A 210 13.59 1.92 3.03
CA ARG A 210 13.78 3.00 4.01
C ARG A 210 12.93 2.85 5.27
N ALA A 211 12.11 1.81 5.36
CA ALA A 211 11.20 1.61 6.48
C ALA A 211 11.97 1.27 7.76
N SER A 212 11.72 2.01 8.83
CA SER A 212 12.16 1.68 10.18
C SER A 212 10.96 1.30 11.06
N TRP A 213 11.22 0.98 12.34
CA TRP A 213 10.18 0.64 13.30
C TRP A 213 9.13 1.75 13.48
N SER A 214 9.50 3.03 13.34
CA SER A 214 8.55 4.14 13.44
C SER A 214 7.58 4.15 12.26
N GLU A 215 8.08 4.02 11.03
CA GLU A 215 7.22 3.98 9.83
C GLU A 215 6.33 2.74 9.85
N LEU A 216 6.88 1.59 10.22
CA LEU A 216 6.11 0.36 10.39
C LEU A 216 4.97 0.55 11.39
N GLY A 217 5.26 1.13 12.57
CA GLY A 217 4.24 1.38 13.60
C GLY A 217 3.10 2.25 13.09
N LEU A 218 3.43 3.33 12.38
CA LEU A 218 2.44 4.23 11.77
C LEU A 218 1.59 3.52 10.71
N ILE A 219 2.23 2.83 9.76
CA ILE A 219 1.54 2.12 8.67
C ILE A 219 0.65 1.01 9.24
N ALA A 220 1.16 0.24 10.21
CA ALA A 220 0.40 -0.82 10.87
C ALA A 220 -0.81 -0.27 11.63
N ALA A 221 -0.67 0.85 12.33
CA ALA A 221 -1.79 1.47 13.04
C ALA A 221 -2.90 1.91 12.06
N VAL A 222 -2.53 2.60 10.97
CA VAL A 222 -3.49 3.05 9.94
C VAL A 222 -4.19 1.86 9.27
N VAL A 223 -3.42 0.86 8.83
CA VAL A 223 -3.97 -0.35 8.20
C VAL A 223 -4.89 -1.09 9.17
N ALA A 224 -4.49 -1.25 10.43
CA ALA A 224 -5.32 -1.93 11.44
C ALA A 224 -6.66 -1.21 11.66
N VAL A 225 -6.65 0.12 11.80
CA VAL A 225 -7.87 0.91 11.98
C VAL A 225 -8.79 0.79 10.77
N CYS A 226 -8.26 0.96 9.55
CA CYS A 226 -9.04 0.81 8.32
C CYS A 226 -9.59 -0.62 8.15
N SER A 227 -8.77 -1.63 8.45
CA SER A 227 -9.17 -3.04 8.38
C SER A 227 -10.28 -3.37 9.36
N LEU A 228 -10.17 -2.89 10.60
CA LEU A 228 -11.20 -3.08 11.62
C LEU A 228 -12.52 -2.43 11.20
N TYR A 229 -12.46 -1.19 10.71
CA TYR A 229 -13.63 -0.48 10.21
C TYR A 229 -14.33 -1.25 9.07
N LEU A 230 -13.57 -1.66 8.04
CA LEU A 230 -14.12 -2.41 6.90
C LEU A 230 -14.65 -3.78 7.31
N PHE A 231 -13.98 -4.45 8.26
CA PHE A 231 -14.46 -5.72 8.79
C PHE A 231 -15.79 -5.59 9.52
N CYS A 232 -15.96 -4.54 10.34
CA CYS A 232 -17.24 -4.22 10.97
C CYS A 232 -18.34 -3.93 9.93
N LYS A 233 -17.95 -3.37 8.79
CA LYS A 233 -18.85 -2.99 7.68
C LYS A 233 -19.03 -4.06 6.61
N ARG A 234 -18.46 -5.25 6.78
CA ARG A 234 -18.48 -6.32 5.76
C ARG A 234 -19.87 -6.70 5.24
N TRP A 235 -20.91 -6.59 6.08
CA TRP A 235 -22.28 -6.91 5.67
C TRP A 235 -22.85 -5.85 4.72
N ASP A 236 -22.57 -4.57 4.98
CA ASP A 236 -22.95 -3.46 4.10
C ASP A 236 -22.28 -3.62 2.72
N PHE A 237 -20.99 -3.98 2.68
CA PHE A 237 -20.29 -4.26 1.42
C PHE A 237 -20.84 -5.48 0.68
N ASN A 238 -21.18 -6.57 1.39
CA ASN A 238 -21.82 -7.73 0.78
C ASN A 238 -23.21 -7.40 0.22
N ALA A 239 -23.96 -6.51 0.88
CA ALA A 239 -25.24 -6.04 0.39
C ALA A 239 -25.08 -5.22 -0.90
N ILE A 240 -24.13 -4.27 -0.94
CA ILE A 240 -23.80 -3.50 -2.15
C ILE A 240 -23.46 -4.43 -3.32
N ASP A 241 -22.68 -5.49 -3.07
CA ASP A 241 -22.28 -6.45 -4.11
C ASP A 241 -23.46 -7.31 -4.62
N ALA A 242 -24.45 -7.60 -3.78
CA ALA A 242 -25.68 -8.30 -4.17
C ALA A 242 -26.55 -7.48 -5.16
N GLY A 243 -26.39 -6.15 -5.18
CA GLY A 243 -27.02 -5.24 -6.13
C GLY A 243 -28.19 -4.46 -5.53
N GLU A 244 -28.49 -3.31 -6.12
CA GLU A 244 -29.44 -2.30 -5.59
C GLU A 244 -30.89 -2.79 -5.40
N GLU A 245 -31.32 -3.85 -6.10
CA GLU A 245 -32.65 -4.45 -5.88
C GLU A 245 -32.71 -5.33 -4.61
N THR A 246 -31.57 -5.74 -4.08
CA THR A 246 -31.44 -6.64 -2.93
C THR A 246 -30.71 -6.04 -1.72
N ALA A 247 -30.02 -4.91 -1.92
CA ALA A 247 -29.26 -4.17 -0.91
C ALA A 247 -30.17 -3.23 -0.09
#